data_AF-A0A3B8RB59-F1
#
_entry.id   AF-A0A3B8RB59-F1
#
_cell.length_a   1.000
_cell.length_b   1.000
_cell.length_c   1.000
_cell.angle_alpha   90.00
_cell.angle_beta   90.00
_cell.angle_gamma   90.00
#
_symmetry.space_group_name_H-M   'P 1'
#
loop_
_entity.id
_entity.type
_entity.pdbx_description
1 polymer ?
#
loop_
_entity_poly.entity_id
_entity_poly.type
_entity_poly.pdbx_seq_one_letter_code
_entity_poly.pdbx_strand_id
1 'polypeptide(L)'
;MVWFDYEAFFKKHPLVYRATIFLEWFYIPAHDILMHSFMVLTAFVIPKRRDQMRRNTLVILIRGGLLIAIGWIAPSALLGYCLAYMTMIIVLRFVDGLEHDYPYHLNLFTDDVSEHKGDLVWEQEHTFSPILSWRYPWVNWLILNFGYHNAHHAKPTAPWYQLPSLHKQRFGDDPNTVIRLWPQLKMYHRYRTYRIFHDAPGIESVSGKAFLKAAQEARLTGGNAASFLTSF
;
A
#
# COMPACT_ATOMS: atom_id res chain seq x y z
N MET A 1 -0.31 10.91 2.02
CA MET A 1 0.63 11.99 1.63
C MET A 1 2.05 11.51 1.87
N VAL A 2 2.87 11.48 0.82
CA VAL A 2 4.25 10.97 0.85
C VAL A 2 5.19 12.07 0.38
N TRP A 3 6.02 12.62 1.26
CA TRP A 3 6.84 13.81 0.95
C TRP A 3 8.04 13.53 0.02
N PHE A 4 8.35 12.27 -0.27
CA PHE A 4 9.53 11.90 -1.04
C PHE A 4 9.19 11.56 -2.48
N ASP A 5 9.66 12.38 -3.42
CA ASP A 5 9.64 12.08 -4.86
C ASP A 5 10.67 10.97 -5.15
N TYR A 6 10.22 9.74 -4.96
CA TYR A 6 11.04 8.55 -5.18
C TYR A 6 11.39 8.34 -6.65
N GLU A 7 10.56 8.84 -7.57
CA GLU A 7 10.80 8.74 -9.00
C GLU A 7 12.01 9.58 -9.40
N ALA A 8 12.06 10.84 -8.96
CA ALA A 8 13.20 11.71 -9.16
C ALA A 8 14.48 11.14 -8.52
N PHE A 9 14.36 10.56 -7.33
CA PHE A 9 15.48 9.89 -6.66
C PHE A 9 16.02 8.71 -7.50
N PHE A 10 15.15 7.81 -7.98
CA PHE A 10 15.60 6.66 -8.78
C PHE A 10 16.18 7.07 -10.13
N LYS A 11 15.64 8.11 -10.77
CA LYS A 11 16.22 8.69 -12.00
C LYS A 11 17.64 9.21 -11.78
N LYS A 12 17.90 9.83 -10.62
CA LYS A 12 19.23 10.32 -10.23
C LYS A 12 20.18 9.21 -9.75
N HIS A 13 19.65 8.12 -9.20
CA HIS A 13 20.42 7.03 -8.59
C HIS A 13 20.14 5.67 -9.27
N PRO A 14 20.59 5.46 -10.52
CA PRO A 14 20.23 4.28 -11.32
C PRO A 14 20.72 2.95 -10.75
N LEU A 15 21.83 2.93 -10.00
CA LEU A 15 22.30 1.71 -9.33
C LEU A 15 21.35 1.28 -8.21
N VAL A 16 20.84 2.24 -7.43
CA VAL A 16 19.86 1.97 -6.38
C VAL A 16 18.57 1.45 -7.00
N TYR A 17 18.12 2.07 -8.09
CA TYR A 17 16.93 1.59 -8.82
C TYR A 17 17.09 0.14 -9.31
N ARG A 18 18.22 -0.19 -9.95
CA ARG A 18 18.49 -1.55 -10.43
C ARG A 18 18.51 -2.58 -9.30
N ALA A 19 19.12 -2.24 -8.16
CA ALA A 19 19.12 -3.10 -6.99
C ALA A 19 17.70 -3.30 -6.43
N THR A 20 16.91 -2.22 -6.33
CA THR A 20 15.50 -2.29 -5.92
C THR A 20 14.70 -3.20 -6.84
N ILE A 21 14.79 -3.02 -8.16
CA ILE A 21 14.08 -3.86 -9.14
C ILE A 21 14.49 -5.33 -9.04
N PHE A 22 15.78 -5.60 -8.87
CA PHE A 22 16.29 -6.96 -8.67
C PHE A 22 15.65 -7.62 -7.44
N LEU A 23 15.62 -6.91 -6.31
CA LEU A 23 15.00 -7.40 -5.07
C LEU A 23 13.48 -7.59 -5.21
N GLU A 24 12.78 -6.63 -5.83
CA GLU A 24 11.34 -6.73 -6.11
C GLU A 24 11.01 -7.93 -7.02
N TRP A 25 11.90 -8.26 -7.96
CA TRP A 25 11.74 -9.45 -8.80
C TRP A 25 11.73 -10.74 -7.96
N PHE A 26 12.50 -10.78 -6.87
CA PHE A 26 12.53 -11.85 -5.85
C PHE A 26 11.47 -11.71 -4.75
N TYR A 27 10.46 -10.85 -4.93
CA TYR A 27 9.42 -10.56 -3.93
C TYR A 27 9.93 -9.94 -2.63
N ILE A 28 11.14 -9.39 -2.62
CA ILE A 28 11.61 -8.58 -1.50
C ILE A 28 11.06 -7.17 -1.74
N PRO A 29 10.22 -6.60 -0.85
CA PRO A 29 9.54 -5.32 -1.07
C PRO A 29 10.49 -4.14 -0.83
N ALA A 30 11.59 -4.10 -1.59
CA ALA A 30 12.69 -3.18 -1.40
C ALA A 30 12.30 -1.72 -1.60
N HIS A 31 11.37 -1.43 -2.52
CA HIS A 31 10.87 -0.07 -2.72
C HIS A 31 10.23 0.46 -1.43
N ASP A 32 9.29 -0.29 -0.86
CA ASP A 32 8.57 0.14 0.34
C ASP A 32 9.47 0.18 1.57
N ILE A 33 10.42 -0.75 1.72
CA ILE A 33 11.43 -0.71 2.78
C ILE A 33 12.29 0.55 2.68
N LEU A 34 12.71 0.93 1.47
CA LEU A 34 13.46 2.16 1.22
C LEU A 34 12.63 3.39 1.58
N MET A 35 11.36 3.42 1.16
CA MET A 35 10.45 4.53 1.48
C MET A 35 10.19 4.66 2.98
N HIS A 36 9.98 3.54 3.69
CA HIS A 36 9.86 3.54 5.15
C HIS A 36 11.15 4.02 5.83
N SER A 37 12.32 3.66 5.29
CA SER A 37 13.60 4.12 5.81
C SER A 37 13.74 5.65 5.69
N PHE A 38 13.31 6.23 4.57
CA PHE A 38 13.24 7.68 4.44
C PHE A 38 12.27 8.32 5.43
N MET A 39 11.11 7.69 5.67
CA MET A 39 10.15 8.15 6.67
C MET A 39 10.72 8.20 8.09
N VAL A 40 11.46 7.14 8.48
CA VAL A 40 12.16 7.08 9.77
C VAL A 40 13.16 8.23 9.91
N LEU A 41 13.76 8.70 8.81
CA LEU A 41 14.73 9.79 8.82
C LEU A 41 14.14 11.17 8.52
N THR A 42 12.81 11.29 8.44
CA THR A 42 12.12 12.53 8.01
C THR A 42 12.54 13.77 8.79
N ALA A 43 12.69 13.70 10.11
CA ALA A 43 13.08 14.86 10.92
C ALA A 43 14.48 15.41 10.60
N PHE A 44 15.37 14.58 10.02
CA PHE A 44 16.73 14.97 9.63
C PHE A 44 16.78 15.51 8.20
N VAL A 45 15.93 14.98 7.32
CA VAL A 45 15.89 15.34 5.90
C VAL A 45 15.01 16.57 5.65
N ILE A 46 13.90 16.70 6.39
CA ILE A 46 12.87 17.73 6.16
C ILE A 46 13.07 18.91 7.12
N PRO A 47 13.42 20.12 6.63
CA PRO A 47 13.60 21.28 7.49
C PRO A 47 12.38 21.60 8.36
N LYS A 48 11.16 21.45 7.81
CA LYS A 48 9.88 21.69 8.49
C LYS A 48 9.54 20.69 9.61
N ARG A 49 10.30 19.60 9.77
CA ARG A 49 10.09 18.58 10.83
C ARG A 49 11.23 18.52 11.86
N ARG A 50 12.14 19.50 11.85
CA ARG A 50 13.31 19.50 12.73
C ARG A 50 12.94 19.64 14.21
N ASP A 51 11.78 20.22 14.52
CA ASP A 51 11.18 20.25 15.85
C ASP A 51 10.98 18.84 16.44
N GLN A 52 10.79 17.82 15.59
CA GLN A 52 10.58 16.44 16.00
C GLN A 52 11.88 15.65 16.17
N MET A 53 13.06 16.25 15.90
CA MET A 53 14.34 15.53 15.91
C MET A 53 14.60 14.79 17.22
N ARG A 54 14.36 15.41 18.37
CA ARG A 54 14.57 14.75 19.67
C ARG A 54 13.73 13.47 19.81
N ARG A 55 12.44 13.56 19.50
CA ARG A 55 11.52 12.41 19.53
C ARG A 55 11.95 11.35 18.53
N ASN A 56 12.28 11.75 17.32
CA ASN A 56 12.69 10.84 16.26
C ASN A 56 13.98 10.09 16.62
N THR A 57 14.99 10.80 17.10
CA THR A 57 16.24 10.21 17.61
C THR A 57 15.96 9.23 18.73
N LEU A 58 15.11 9.59 19.70
CA LEU A 58 14.76 8.70 20.82
C LEU A 58 14.11 7.39 20.31
N VAL A 59 13.15 7.50 19.39
CA VAL A 59 12.46 6.33 18.81
C VAL A 59 13.45 5.44 18.05
N ILE A 60 14.34 6.03 17.25
CA ILE A 60 15.38 5.29 16.50
C ILE A 60 16.32 4.58 17.46
N LEU A 61 16.81 5.26 18.50
CA LEU A 61 17.73 4.66 19.47
C LEU A 61 17.07 3.52 20.26
N ILE A 62 15.83 3.70 20.71
CA ILE A 62 15.10 2.67 21.47
C ILE A 62 14.80 1.48 20.55
N ARG A 63 14.14 1.70 19.40
CA ARG A 63 13.76 0.59 18.51
C ARG A 63 14.97 -0.10 17.90
N GLY A 64 15.97 0.66 17.47
CA GLY A 64 17.23 0.15 16.95
C GLY A 64 18.02 -0.62 18.00
N GLY A 65 18.11 -0.08 19.23
CA GLY A 65 18.77 -0.75 20.35
C GLY A 65 18.10 -2.08 20.71
N LEU A 66 16.76 -2.11 20.77
CA LEU A 66 16.01 -3.36 20.99
C LEU A 66 16.24 -4.38 19.86
N LEU A 67 16.23 -3.93 18.60
CA LEU A 67 16.46 -4.82 17.46
C LEU A 67 17.89 -5.39 17.46
N ILE A 68 18.89 -4.57 17.79
CA ILE A 68 20.29 -5.00 17.96
C ILE A 68 20.40 -6.00 19.11
N ALA A 69 19.74 -5.74 20.25
CA ALA A 69 19.74 -6.66 21.39
C ALA A 69 19.12 -8.01 21.02
N ILE A 70 18.00 -8.02 20.27
CA ILE A 70 17.40 -9.26 19.75
C ILE A 70 18.38 -9.97 18.82
N GLY A 71 19.01 -9.25 17.89
CA GLY A 71 19.99 -9.83 16.97
C GLY A 71 21.20 -10.45 17.68
N TRP A 72 21.65 -9.84 18.78
CA TRP A 72 22.77 -10.33 19.58
C TRP A 72 22.39 -11.55 20.43
N ILE A 73 21.22 -11.54 21.06
CA ILE A 73 20.77 -12.59 21.98
C ILE A 73 20.20 -13.79 21.23
N ALA A 74 19.41 -13.54 20.17
CA ALA A 74 18.67 -14.55 19.43
C ALA A 74 18.60 -14.19 17.93
N PRO A 75 19.66 -14.46 17.15
CA PRO A 75 19.70 -14.18 15.71
C PRO A 75 18.53 -14.76 14.92
N SER A 76 18.06 -15.97 15.29
CA SER A 76 16.90 -16.60 14.67
C SER A 76 15.60 -15.81 14.90
N ALA A 77 15.45 -15.16 16.06
CA ALA A 77 14.30 -14.31 16.34
C ALA A 77 14.34 -13.04 15.49
N LEU A 78 15.52 -12.45 15.28
CA LEU A 78 15.69 -11.33 14.35
C LEU A 78 15.31 -11.73 12.92
N LEU A 79 15.76 -12.90 12.44
CA LEU A 79 15.37 -13.40 11.12
C LEU A 79 13.85 -13.59 11.01
N GLY A 80 13.22 -14.19 12.02
CA GLY A 80 11.76 -14.35 12.08
C GLY A 80 11.02 -13.01 12.03
N TYR A 81 11.52 -12.00 12.77
CA TYR A 81 10.99 -10.65 12.73
C TYR A 81 11.09 -10.03 11.33
N CYS A 82 12.25 -10.14 10.67
CA CYS A 82 12.45 -9.63 9.31
C CYS A 82 11.50 -10.30 8.31
N LEU A 83 11.35 -11.63 8.38
CA LEU A 83 10.42 -12.37 7.53
C LEU A 83 8.97 -11.91 7.75
N ALA A 84 8.52 -11.82 9.01
CA ALA A 84 7.19 -11.36 9.35
C ALA A 84 6.92 -9.93 8.85
N TYR A 85 7.87 -9.02 9.01
CA TYR A 85 7.77 -7.64 8.54
C TYR A 85 7.70 -7.56 7.01
N MET A 86 8.52 -8.32 6.28
CA MET A 86 8.45 -8.39 4.82
C MET A 86 7.12 -8.98 4.35
N THR A 87 6.63 -10.06 4.97
CA THR A 87 5.32 -10.63 4.65
C THR A 87 4.20 -9.62 4.90
N MET A 88 4.25 -8.90 6.02
CA MET A 88 3.29 -7.83 6.31
C MET A 88 3.29 -6.78 5.19
N ILE A 89 4.46 -6.25 4.80
CA ILE A 89 4.56 -5.28 3.69
C ILE A 89 3.99 -5.87 2.38
N ILE A 90 4.33 -7.11 2.04
CA ILE A 90 3.81 -7.78 0.84
C ILE A 90 2.28 -7.85 0.85
N VAL A 91 1.68 -8.27 1.98
CA VAL A 91 0.22 -8.36 2.12
C VAL A 91 -0.42 -6.98 1.99
N LEU A 92 0.14 -5.98 2.66
CA LEU A 92 -0.36 -4.61 2.59
C LEU A 92 -0.31 -4.05 1.17
N ARG A 93 0.82 -4.25 0.45
CA ARG A 93 0.96 -3.87 -0.96
C ARG A 93 0.04 -4.63 -1.90
N PHE A 94 -0.26 -5.86 -1.55
CA PHE A 94 -1.12 -6.71 -2.36
C PHE A 94 -2.56 -6.18 -2.36
N VAL A 95 -3.07 -5.77 -1.20
CA VAL A 95 -4.45 -5.30 -1.06
C VAL A 95 -4.57 -3.83 -1.45
N ASP A 96 -3.77 -2.93 -0.86
CA ASP A 96 -3.86 -1.46 -1.03
C ASP A 96 -3.64 -1.02 -2.49
N GLY A 97 -2.85 -1.77 -3.26
CA GLY A 97 -2.54 -1.44 -4.66
C GLY A 97 -3.74 -1.48 -5.62
N LEU A 98 -4.91 -1.93 -5.19
CA LEU A 98 -6.12 -2.00 -6.03
C LEU A 98 -7.35 -1.35 -5.38
N GLU A 99 -7.19 -0.80 -4.18
CA GLU A 99 -8.27 -0.23 -3.39
C GLU A 99 -8.76 1.10 -3.96
N HIS A 100 -7.88 1.85 -4.63
CA HIS A 100 -8.17 3.17 -5.21
C HIS A 100 -7.48 3.36 -6.56
N ASP A 101 -8.10 4.17 -7.44
CA ASP A 101 -7.50 4.62 -8.70
C ASP A 101 -7.20 6.13 -8.73
N TYR A 102 -7.53 6.85 -7.65
CA TYR A 102 -7.14 8.25 -7.51
C TYR A 102 -5.75 8.41 -6.86
N PRO A 103 -5.00 9.45 -7.25
CA PRO A 103 -3.65 9.66 -6.76
C PRO A 103 -3.65 10.17 -5.31
N TYR A 104 -2.57 9.86 -4.59
CA TYR A 104 -2.24 10.53 -3.34
C TYR A 104 -1.34 11.73 -3.63
N HIS A 105 -1.60 12.86 -2.99
CA HIS A 105 -0.71 14.02 -3.09
C HIS A 105 0.64 13.73 -2.40
N LEU A 106 1.74 13.95 -3.12
CA LEU A 106 3.10 13.86 -2.58
C LEU A 106 3.48 15.13 -1.77
N ASN A 107 2.69 16.19 -1.88
CA ASN A 107 3.02 17.47 -1.27
C ASN A 107 2.35 17.64 0.10
N LEU A 108 3.06 17.25 1.17
CA LEU A 108 2.60 17.45 2.56
C LEU A 108 2.56 18.94 2.99
N PHE A 109 3.17 19.83 2.20
CA PHE A 109 3.42 21.21 2.59
C PHE A 109 2.84 22.24 1.62
N THR A 110 1.99 21.81 0.70
CA THR A 110 1.16 22.72 -0.08
C THR A 110 -0.24 22.72 0.52
N ASP A 111 -0.92 23.86 0.40
CA ASP A 111 -2.32 23.99 0.79
C ASP A 111 -3.26 23.49 -0.33
N ASP A 112 -2.73 22.75 -1.31
CA ASP A 112 -3.48 22.22 -2.43
C ASP A 112 -4.49 21.20 -1.92
N VAL A 113 -5.77 21.53 -2.11
CA VAL A 113 -6.87 20.65 -1.80
C VAL A 113 -7.17 19.81 -3.04
N SER A 114 -7.31 18.49 -2.86
CA SER A 114 -7.80 17.60 -3.92
C SER A 114 -9.16 18.10 -4.43
N GLU A 115 -9.33 18.11 -5.75
CA GLU A 115 -10.55 18.59 -6.43
C GLU A 115 -11.84 17.95 -5.88
N HIS A 116 -11.78 16.67 -5.52
CA HIS A 116 -12.91 15.88 -5.04
C HIS A 116 -12.92 15.68 -3.51
N LYS A 117 -12.19 16.51 -2.75
CA LYS A 117 -12.13 16.38 -1.29
C LYS A 117 -13.53 16.51 -0.68
N GLY A 118 -14.01 15.43 -0.06
CA GLY A 118 -15.32 15.37 0.59
C GLY A 118 -16.47 14.97 -0.33
N ASP A 119 -16.21 14.70 -1.61
CA ASP A 119 -17.18 14.11 -2.52
C ASP A 119 -17.27 12.59 -2.30
N LEU A 120 -18.23 12.19 -1.46
CA LEU A 120 -18.43 10.79 -1.09
C LEU A 120 -18.91 9.93 -2.26
N VAL A 121 -19.57 10.52 -3.27
CA VAL A 121 -20.05 9.77 -4.44
C VAL A 121 -18.87 9.42 -5.33
N TRP A 122 -18.05 10.42 -5.62
CA TRP A 122 -16.81 10.23 -6.36
C TRP A 122 -15.86 9.27 -5.63
N GLU A 123 -15.65 9.46 -4.33
CA GLU A 123 -14.80 8.57 -3.53
C GLU A 123 -15.25 7.11 -3.62
N GLN A 124 -16.56 6.84 -3.56
CA GLN A 124 -17.09 5.48 -3.71
C GLN A 124 -16.95 4.92 -5.13
N GLU A 125 -17.12 5.74 -6.17
CA GLU A 125 -16.93 5.32 -7.58
C GLU A 125 -15.46 4.95 -7.89
N HIS A 126 -14.53 5.57 -7.16
CA HIS A 126 -13.09 5.43 -7.28
C HIS A 126 -12.45 4.58 -6.17
N THR A 127 -13.29 3.86 -5.41
CA THR A 127 -12.88 2.88 -4.40
C THR A 127 -13.33 1.50 -4.85
N PHE A 128 -12.50 0.48 -4.63
CA PHE A 128 -12.79 -0.89 -5.08
C PHE A 128 -12.54 -1.90 -3.97
N SER A 129 -13.33 -2.97 -3.96
CA SER A 129 -13.21 -4.06 -2.97
C SER A 129 -12.39 -5.23 -3.53
N PRO A 130 -11.10 -5.37 -3.19
CA PRO A 130 -10.28 -6.54 -3.53
C PRO A 130 -10.59 -7.74 -2.61
N ILE A 131 -11.68 -8.45 -2.91
CA ILE A 131 -12.14 -9.61 -2.15
C ILE A 131 -11.21 -10.82 -2.35
N LEU A 132 -10.79 -11.47 -1.25
CA LEU A 132 -10.03 -12.73 -1.33
C LEU A 132 -10.93 -13.93 -1.64
N SER A 133 -12.08 -14.05 -0.96
CA SER A 133 -13.02 -15.15 -1.23
C SER A 133 -14.43 -14.91 -0.70
N TRP A 134 -15.46 -15.08 -1.52
CA TRP A 134 -16.84 -15.24 -1.02
C TRP A 134 -17.19 -16.68 -0.68
N ARG A 135 -16.59 -17.65 -1.38
CA ARG A 135 -16.83 -19.09 -1.13
C ARG A 135 -16.32 -19.53 0.24
N TYR A 136 -15.19 -18.97 0.67
CA TYR A 136 -14.55 -19.28 1.94
C TYR A 136 -14.31 -17.97 2.73
N PRO A 137 -15.33 -17.46 3.44
CA PRO A 137 -15.25 -16.14 4.07
C PRO A 137 -14.07 -15.96 5.03
N TRP A 138 -13.66 -17.04 5.71
CA TRP A 138 -12.52 -17.05 6.63
C TRP A 138 -11.19 -16.67 5.97
N VAL A 139 -11.06 -16.84 4.64
CA VAL A 139 -9.86 -16.41 3.92
C VAL A 139 -9.69 -14.89 4.00
N ASN A 140 -10.79 -14.13 4.02
CA ASN A 140 -10.71 -12.67 4.17
C ASN A 140 -10.24 -12.24 5.56
N TRP A 141 -10.30 -13.12 6.58
CA TRP A 141 -9.80 -12.80 7.92
C TRP A 141 -8.27 -12.61 7.95
N LEU A 142 -7.55 -13.15 6.96
CA LEU A 142 -6.11 -12.93 6.79
C LEU A 142 -5.77 -11.44 6.62
N ILE A 143 -6.71 -10.67 6.10
CA ILE A 143 -6.60 -9.21 5.91
C ILE A 143 -7.67 -8.48 6.73
N LEU A 144 -8.17 -9.12 7.79
CA LEU A 144 -9.22 -8.59 8.66
C LEU A 144 -10.42 -8.05 7.84
N ASN A 145 -10.87 -8.75 6.80
CA ASN A 145 -11.95 -8.31 5.91
C ASN A 145 -11.78 -6.91 5.28
N PHE A 146 -10.61 -6.27 5.31
CA PHE A 146 -10.45 -4.93 4.73
C PHE A 146 -10.59 -4.92 3.20
N GLY A 147 -10.44 -6.07 2.54
CA GLY A 147 -10.78 -6.22 1.12
C GLY A 147 -12.25 -5.92 0.77
N TYR A 148 -13.15 -5.83 1.75
CA TYR A 148 -14.49 -5.22 1.58
C TYR A 148 -14.40 -3.68 1.65
N HIS A 149 -13.51 -3.11 0.84
CA HIS A 149 -13.02 -1.75 1.04
C HIS A 149 -14.06 -0.66 0.76
N ASN A 150 -14.95 -0.86 -0.21
CA ASN A 150 -16.10 0.03 -0.40
C ASN A 150 -16.97 0.12 0.87
N ALA A 151 -17.16 -1.00 1.56
CA ALA A 151 -17.91 -1.03 2.82
C ALA A 151 -17.14 -0.35 3.95
N HIS A 152 -15.82 -0.49 3.99
CA HIS A 152 -14.96 0.25 4.90
C HIS A 152 -15.11 1.76 4.68
N HIS A 153 -14.94 2.26 3.45
CA HIS A 153 -15.13 3.68 3.12
C HIS A 153 -16.56 4.17 3.41
N ALA A 154 -17.57 3.32 3.20
CA ALA A 154 -18.96 3.68 3.47
C ALA A 154 -19.29 3.82 4.97
N LYS A 155 -18.51 3.16 5.84
CA LYS A 155 -18.61 3.28 7.30
C LYS A 155 -17.25 2.96 7.95
N PRO A 156 -16.30 3.91 8.01
CA PRO A 156 -14.93 3.64 8.48
C PRO A 156 -14.83 3.21 9.95
N THR A 157 -15.86 3.53 10.74
CA THR A 157 -15.98 3.13 12.15
C THR A 157 -16.55 1.72 12.36
N ALA A 158 -16.97 1.04 11.29
CA ALA A 158 -17.45 -0.33 11.40
C ALA A 158 -16.29 -1.27 11.78
N PRO A 159 -16.49 -2.18 12.74
CA PRO A 159 -15.46 -3.15 13.06
C PRO A 159 -15.32 -4.15 11.91
N TRP A 160 -14.09 -4.62 11.72
CA TRP A 160 -13.68 -5.43 10.58
C TRP A 160 -14.55 -6.69 10.35
N TYR A 161 -15.05 -7.33 11.42
CA TYR A 161 -15.87 -8.53 11.31
C TYR A 161 -17.30 -8.26 10.80
N GLN A 162 -17.75 -6.99 10.77
CA GLN A 162 -19.06 -6.58 10.23
C GLN A 162 -19.00 -6.17 8.75
N LEU A 163 -17.80 -5.93 8.20
CA LEU A 163 -17.63 -5.46 6.82
C LEU A 163 -18.30 -6.36 5.76
N PRO A 164 -18.29 -7.71 5.85
CA PRO A 164 -18.98 -8.55 4.89
C PRO A 164 -20.50 -8.30 4.87
N SER A 165 -21.12 -8.21 6.05
CA SER A 165 -22.56 -7.93 6.18
C SER A 165 -22.90 -6.53 5.67
N LEU A 166 -22.07 -5.54 5.98
CA LEU A 166 -22.24 -4.18 5.50
C LEU A 166 -22.10 -4.09 3.97
N HIS A 167 -21.13 -4.81 3.40
CA HIS A 167 -20.95 -4.88 1.96
C HIS A 167 -22.20 -5.42 1.27
N LYS A 168 -22.69 -6.56 1.75
CA LYS A 168 -23.92 -7.17 1.21
C LYS A 168 -25.13 -6.24 1.29
N GLN A 169 -25.28 -5.51 2.39
CA GLN A 169 -26.40 -4.57 2.57
C GLN A 169 -26.33 -3.37 1.62
N ARG A 170 -25.14 -2.85 1.33
CA ARG A 170 -24.94 -1.60 0.57
C ARG A 170 -24.65 -1.81 -0.91
N PHE A 171 -23.95 -2.89 -1.26
CA PHE A 171 -23.41 -3.15 -2.59
C PHE A 171 -23.88 -4.47 -3.19
N GLY A 172 -24.57 -5.32 -2.41
CA GLY A 172 -25.07 -6.62 -2.85
C GLY A 172 -23.98 -7.69 -2.96
N ASP A 173 -24.29 -8.77 -3.68
CA ASP A 173 -23.43 -9.94 -3.88
C ASP A 173 -23.14 -10.18 -5.39
N ASP A 174 -23.05 -9.12 -6.21
CA ASP A 174 -22.71 -9.24 -7.63
C ASP A 174 -21.19 -9.33 -7.82
N PRO A 175 -20.64 -10.46 -8.29
CA PRO A 175 -19.20 -10.63 -8.41
C PRO A 175 -18.56 -9.80 -9.53
N ASN A 176 -19.33 -8.97 -10.25
CA ASN A 176 -18.83 -7.95 -11.19
C ASN A 176 -18.58 -6.59 -10.53
N THR A 177 -18.99 -6.37 -9.28
CA THR A 177 -18.76 -5.12 -8.54
C THR A 177 -17.47 -5.14 -7.71
N VAL A 178 -16.76 -6.27 -7.68
CA VAL A 178 -15.55 -6.49 -6.86
C VAL A 178 -14.38 -7.02 -7.69
N ILE A 179 -13.16 -6.84 -7.18
CA ILE A 179 -11.96 -7.42 -7.79
C ILE A 179 -11.70 -8.77 -7.12
N ARG A 180 -11.76 -9.86 -7.88
CA ARG A 180 -11.56 -11.22 -7.35
C ARG A 180 -10.08 -11.53 -7.16
N LEU A 181 -9.75 -12.46 -6.25
CA LEU A 181 -8.38 -12.83 -5.89
C LEU A 181 -7.46 -13.18 -7.09
N TRP A 182 -7.94 -13.95 -8.06
CA TRP A 182 -7.08 -14.47 -9.12
C TRP A 182 -6.48 -13.37 -10.02
N PRO A 183 -7.25 -12.39 -10.51
CA PRO A 183 -6.70 -11.20 -11.15
C PRO A 183 -5.70 -10.44 -10.28
N GLN A 184 -5.97 -10.26 -8.98
CA GLN A 184 -5.05 -9.60 -8.06
C GLN A 184 -3.69 -10.31 -8.01
N LEU A 185 -3.69 -11.64 -7.84
CA LEU A 185 -2.48 -12.46 -7.82
C LEU A 185 -1.70 -12.39 -9.13
N LYS A 186 -2.40 -12.45 -10.27
CA LYS A 186 -1.79 -12.31 -11.60
C LYS A 186 -1.11 -10.95 -11.75
N MET A 187 -1.79 -9.86 -11.37
CA MET A 187 -1.23 -8.51 -11.46
C MET A 187 -0.04 -8.34 -10.52
N TYR A 188 -0.18 -8.78 -9.27
CA TYR A 188 0.90 -8.70 -8.29
C TYR A 188 2.15 -9.42 -8.77
N HIS A 189 2.00 -10.65 -9.30
CA HIS A 189 3.12 -11.39 -9.87
C HIS A 189 3.70 -10.69 -11.10
N ARG A 190 2.86 -10.40 -12.10
CA ARG A 190 3.30 -9.91 -13.43
C ARG A 190 3.94 -8.54 -13.36
N TYR A 191 3.40 -7.64 -12.53
CA TYR A 191 3.78 -6.23 -12.51
C TYR A 191 4.59 -5.80 -11.28
N ARG A 192 5.08 -6.74 -10.45
CA ARG A 192 5.83 -6.44 -9.21
C ARG A 192 6.99 -5.46 -9.36
N THR A 193 7.67 -5.42 -10.51
CA THR A 193 8.74 -4.46 -10.78
C THR A 193 8.24 -3.17 -11.42
N TYR A 194 7.18 -3.24 -12.23
CA TYR A 194 6.61 -2.11 -12.98
C TYR A 194 5.79 -1.16 -12.10
N ARG A 195 5.27 -1.63 -10.97
CA ARG A 195 4.50 -0.81 -10.02
C ARG A 195 5.28 0.35 -9.40
N ILE A 196 6.61 0.38 -9.45
CA ILE A 196 7.37 1.55 -8.97
C ILE A 196 7.05 2.79 -9.82
N PHE A 197 7.16 2.69 -11.15
CA PHE A 197 6.92 3.78 -12.09
C PHE A 197 5.58 3.70 -12.82
N HIS A 198 4.80 2.65 -12.58
CA HIS A 198 3.55 2.34 -13.26
C HIS A 198 3.68 2.33 -14.79
N ASP A 199 4.83 1.87 -15.31
CA ASP A 199 5.27 2.02 -16.71
C ASP A 199 5.25 0.71 -17.51
N ALA A 200 4.41 -0.24 -17.11
CA ALA A 200 4.29 -1.51 -17.84
C ALA A 200 3.81 -1.29 -19.28
N PRO A 201 4.48 -1.90 -20.28
CA PRO A 201 4.10 -1.71 -21.68
C PRO A 201 2.72 -2.30 -21.97
N GLY A 202 1.93 -1.57 -22.78
CA GLY A 202 0.60 -2.01 -23.21
C GLY A 202 -0.49 -1.93 -22.14
N ILE A 203 -0.25 -1.20 -21.04
CA ILE A 203 -1.27 -0.88 -20.04
C ILE A 203 -1.82 0.52 -20.32
N GLU A 204 -3.14 0.62 -20.44
CA GLU A 204 -3.86 1.88 -20.62
C GLU A 204 -4.20 2.48 -19.25
N SER A 205 -4.12 3.81 -19.15
CA SER A 205 -4.62 4.54 -17.99
C SER A 205 -6.14 4.58 -18.03
N VAL A 206 -6.78 4.07 -16.98
CA VAL A 206 -8.24 3.95 -16.87
C VAL A 206 -8.70 4.35 -15.47
N SER A 207 -9.95 4.76 -15.34
CA SER A 207 -10.53 5.17 -14.06
C SER A 207 -11.96 4.68 -13.84
N GLY A 208 -12.44 4.73 -12.60
CA GLY A 208 -13.77 4.34 -12.15
C GLY A 208 -14.15 2.94 -12.61
N LYS A 209 -15.28 2.81 -13.31
CA LYS A 209 -15.77 1.53 -13.84
C LYS A 209 -14.79 0.86 -14.82
N ALA A 210 -14.05 1.64 -15.60
CA ALA A 210 -13.06 1.09 -16.54
C ALA A 210 -11.85 0.52 -15.78
N PHE A 211 -11.45 1.15 -14.67
CA PHE A 211 -10.43 0.62 -13.76
C PHE A 211 -10.87 -0.71 -13.16
N LEU A 212 -12.09 -0.80 -12.61
CA LEU A 212 -12.62 -2.05 -12.06
C LEU A 212 -12.56 -3.18 -13.10
N LYS A 213 -13.01 -2.91 -14.33
CA LYS A 213 -12.96 -3.89 -15.42
C LYS A 213 -11.53 -4.32 -15.75
N ALA A 214 -10.61 -3.36 -15.89
CA ALA A 214 -9.20 -3.65 -16.15
C ALA A 214 -8.57 -4.47 -15.00
N ALA A 215 -8.91 -4.17 -13.75
CA ALA A 215 -8.46 -4.92 -12.58
C ALA A 215 -8.96 -6.37 -12.60
N GLN A 216 -10.24 -6.59 -12.94
CA GLN A 216 -10.84 -7.92 -13.09
C GLN A 216 -10.19 -8.72 -14.24
N GLU A 217 -9.68 -8.05 -15.26
CA GLU A 217 -8.98 -8.65 -16.40
C GLU A 217 -7.46 -8.80 -16.17
N ALA A 218 -6.95 -8.38 -15.01
CA ALA A 218 -5.54 -8.34 -14.66
C ALA A 218 -4.67 -7.47 -15.59
N ARG A 219 -5.18 -6.30 -15.98
CA ARG A 219 -4.57 -5.34 -16.92
C ARG A 219 -4.19 -4.02 -16.27
N LEU A 220 -3.82 -4.04 -14.99
CA LEU A 220 -3.30 -2.88 -14.26
C LEU A 220 -1.99 -3.24 -13.58
N THR A 221 -1.10 -2.25 -13.41
CA THR A 221 0.14 -2.41 -12.63
C THR A 221 -0.14 -2.53 -11.13
N GLY A 222 -1.24 -1.92 -10.68
CA GLY A 222 -1.57 -1.68 -9.27
C GLY A 222 -0.75 -0.53 -8.68
N GLY A 223 -1.33 0.18 -7.72
CA GLY A 223 -0.70 1.27 -6.97
C GLY A 223 0.48 0.81 -6.10
N ASN A 224 1.40 1.73 -5.82
CA ASN A 224 2.31 1.59 -4.68
C ASN A 224 1.51 1.93 -3.43
N ALA A 225 1.69 1.14 -2.37
CA ALA A 225 0.82 1.12 -1.20
C ALA A 225 0.94 2.40 -0.34
N ALA A 226 0.41 3.50 -0.86
CA ALA A 226 0.65 4.85 -0.40
C ALA A 226 -0.01 5.13 0.95
N SER A 227 -0.99 4.30 1.36
CA SER A 227 -1.62 4.35 2.68
C SER A 227 -0.58 4.17 3.81
N PHE A 228 0.49 3.40 3.57
CA PHE A 228 1.55 3.11 4.57
C PHE A 228 2.68 4.15 4.58
N LEU A 229 2.73 4.99 3.57
CA LEU A 229 3.73 6.06 3.48
C LEU A 229 3.28 7.36 4.18
N THR A 230 2.20 7.27 4.96
CA THR A 230 1.74 8.34 5.84
C THR A 230 2.42 8.24 7.19
N SER A 231 3.07 9.32 7.63
CA SER A 231 3.73 9.35 8.93
C SER A 231 2.68 9.43 10.04
N PHE A 232 2.62 8.43 10.91
CA PHE A 232 2.04 8.56 12.25
C PHE A 232 2.95 9.40 13.15
#